data_AF-H2C9E3-F1
#
_entry.id   AF-H2C9E3-F1
#
_cell.length_a   1.000
_cell.length_b   1.000
_cell.length_c   1.000
_cell.angle_alpha   90.00
_cell.angle_beta   90.00
_cell.angle_gamma   90.00
#
_symmetry.space_group_name_H-M   'P 1'
#
loop_
_entity.id
_entity.type
_entity.pdbx_description
1 polymer ?
#
loop_
_entity_poly.entity_id
_entity_poly.type
_entity_poly.pdbx_seq_one_letter_code
_entity_poly.pdbx_strand_id
1 'polypeptide(L)'
;MLQLVKDVIRRADLIVEVLDAREPRLTRSRSMESLVERLGKPLLLVLNKGDLVPRGVLESWKRCFELEGHPTVYIAATQHMGTKLLRTSIKEAMRGRGGIVGFVGYPKTGKSSIINALKGRHSATTSPHPFSPGYTKSLQLFRIDSKLYAIDSPGLIPPDGNPLERAIRGSRPEDLEDPVKVALALIERIEEFSRGSLGKVYKVDYTSPLDLLEKIARKRGWIYRSNGEPIVDQAAVQLIRDYHEGKITYYILPKGCGHD
;
A
#
# COMPACT_ATOMS: atom_id res chain seq x y z
N MET A 1 -4.20 2.42 -17.53
CA MET A 1 -2.87 2.15 -16.92
C MET A 1 -1.85 3.14 -17.44
N LEU A 2 -1.18 3.89 -16.55
CA LEU A 2 -0.22 4.94 -16.91
C LEU A 2 0.98 4.38 -17.70
N GLN A 3 1.51 5.16 -18.64
CA GLN A 3 2.65 4.76 -19.48
C GLN A 3 3.88 4.38 -18.63
N LEU A 4 4.12 5.11 -17.55
CA LEU A 4 5.23 4.86 -16.63
C LEU A 4 5.17 3.45 -16.01
N VAL A 5 3.97 2.92 -15.74
CA VAL A 5 3.80 1.54 -15.22
C VAL A 5 4.25 0.53 -16.26
N LYS A 6 3.81 0.74 -17.51
CA LYS A 6 4.16 -0.15 -18.61
C LYS A 6 5.67 -0.15 -18.84
N ASP A 7 6.32 1.00 -18.68
CA ASP A 7 7.77 1.13 -18.85
C ASP A 7 8.54 0.40 -17.74
N VAL A 8 8.09 0.50 -16.48
CA VAL A 8 8.64 -0.32 -15.38
C VAL A 8 8.47 -1.81 -15.67
N ILE A 9 7.26 -2.22 -16.06
CA ILE A 9 6.97 -3.63 -16.36
C ILE A 9 7.85 -4.13 -17.49
N ARG A 10 8.04 -3.36 -18.57
CA ARG A 10 8.88 -3.73 -19.71
C ARG A 10 10.37 -3.83 -19.36
N ARG A 11 10.88 -2.96 -18.48
CA ARG A 11 12.30 -2.94 -18.09
C ARG A 11 12.68 -3.95 -17.00
N ALA A 12 11.74 -4.37 -16.17
CA ALA A 12 12.02 -5.28 -15.07
C ALA A 12 12.04 -6.76 -15.50
N ASP A 13 12.91 -7.56 -14.89
CA ASP A 13 13.00 -9.01 -15.06
C ASP A 13 12.04 -9.77 -14.13
N LEU A 14 11.69 -9.15 -12.99
CA LEU A 14 10.70 -9.62 -12.03
C LEU A 14 9.80 -8.46 -11.62
N ILE A 15 8.49 -8.71 -11.56
CA ILE A 15 7.54 -7.75 -11.01
C ILE A 15 7.17 -8.15 -9.58
N VAL A 16 7.29 -7.18 -8.67
CA VAL A 16 6.84 -7.31 -7.28
C VAL A 16 5.66 -6.37 -7.07
N GLU A 17 4.46 -6.93 -6.94
CA GLU A 17 3.27 -6.16 -6.64
C GLU A 17 3.10 -6.03 -5.13
N VAL A 18 3.09 -4.77 -4.67
CA VAL A 18 3.01 -4.42 -3.26
C VAL A 18 1.58 -4.07 -2.88
N LEU A 19 1.01 -4.88 -1.99
CA LEU A 19 -0.35 -4.80 -1.48
C LEU A 19 -0.35 -4.30 -0.03
N ASP A 20 -1.42 -3.63 0.38
CA ASP A 20 -1.65 -3.34 1.81
C ASP A 20 -2.27 -4.59 2.46
N ALA A 21 -1.60 -5.16 3.45
CA ALA A 21 -2.03 -6.40 4.10
C ALA A 21 -3.42 -6.31 4.74
N ARG A 22 -3.88 -5.09 5.06
CA ARG A 22 -5.19 -4.87 5.66
C ARG A 22 -6.32 -5.13 4.68
N GLU A 23 -6.15 -4.73 3.42
CA GLU A 23 -7.12 -4.96 2.34
C GLU A 23 -6.43 -5.45 1.05
N PRO A 24 -5.90 -6.69 1.05
CA PRO A 24 -5.06 -7.17 -0.04
C PRO A 24 -5.79 -7.23 -1.38
N ARG A 25 -7.03 -7.77 -1.41
CA ARG A 25 -7.82 -7.85 -2.66
C ARG A 25 -8.14 -6.49 -3.25
N LEU A 26 -8.48 -5.51 -2.41
CA LEU A 26 -8.84 -4.17 -2.89
C LEU A 26 -7.62 -3.41 -3.44
N THR A 27 -6.44 -3.70 -2.88
CA THR A 27 -5.16 -3.09 -3.29
C THR A 27 -4.42 -3.86 -4.38
N ARG A 28 -5.03 -4.89 -4.98
CA ARG A 28 -4.52 -5.58 -6.17
C ARG A 28 -4.95 -4.90 -7.46
N SER A 29 -4.12 -5.00 -8.48
CA SER A 29 -4.44 -4.52 -9.83
C SER A 29 -4.44 -5.68 -10.83
N ARG A 30 -5.60 -6.34 -10.99
CA ARG A 30 -5.76 -7.44 -11.96
C ARG A 30 -5.36 -7.06 -13.38
N SER A 31 -5.68 -5.83 -13.80
CA SER A 31 -5.28 -5.32 -15.13
C SER A 31 -3.76 -5.30 -15.33
N MET A 32 -3.01 -5.05 -14.27
CA MET A 32 -1.55 -5.06 -14.27
C MET A 32 -1.03 -6.49 -14.26
N GLU A 33 -1.56 -7.35 -13.40
CA GLU A 33 -1.22 -8.78 -13.36
C GLU A 33 -1.35 -9.42 -14.76
N SER A 34 -2.48 -9.19 -15.45
CA SER A 34 -2.69 -9.69 -16.81
C SER A 34 -1.68 -9.14 -17.82
N LEU A 35 -1.21 -7.90 -17.66
CA LEU A 35 -0.16 -7.35 -18.54
C LEU A 35 1.20 -8.02 -18.27
N VAL A 36 1.53 -8.26 -17.00
CA VAL A 36 2.77 -8.94 -16.60
C VAL A 36 2.78 -10.37 -17.15
N GLU A 37 1.67 -11.08 -17.02
CA GLU A 37 1.47 -12.44 -17.54
C GLU A 37 1.60 -12.47 -19.07
N ARG A 38 0.94 -11.56 -19.79
CA ARG A 38 1.05 -11.44 -21.26
C ARG A 38 2.47 -11.19 -21.76
N LEU A 39 3.31 -10.56 -20.93
CA LEU A 39 4.72 -10.32 -21.24
C LEU A 39 5.63 -11.47 -20.79
N GLY A 40 5.07 -12.55 -20.25
CA GLY A 40 5.81 -13.74 -19.81
C GLY A 40 6.73 -13.48 -18.62
N LYS A 41 6.44 -12.45 -17.81
CA LYS A 41 7.30 -12.04 -16.70
C LYS A 41 6.85 -12.69 -15.38
N PRO A 42 7.78 -13.12 -14.52
CA PRO A 42 7.41 -13.60 -13.19
C PRO A 42 6.80 -12.48 -12.35
N LEU A 43 5.81 -12.85 -11.54
CA LEU A 43 5.10 -11.97 -10.61
C LEU A 43 5.20 -12.53 -9.19
N LEU A 44 5.59 -11.69 -8.25
CA LEU A 44 5.61 -11.98 -6.80
C LEU A 44 4.69 -10.96 -6.10
N LEU A 45 3.74 -11.44 -5.30
CA LEU A 45 2.94 -10.56 -4.45
C LEU A 45 3.60 -10.35 -3.09
N VAL A 46 3.51 -9.13 -2.58
CA VAL A 46 4.02 -8.76 -1.26
C VAL A 46 2.93 -8.07 -0.46
N LEU A 47 2.48 -8.72 0.61
CA LEU A 47 1.58 -8.14 1.61
C LEU A 47 2.42 -7.30 2.59
N ASN A 48 2.41 -5.98 2.43
CA ASN A 48 3.15 -5.08 3.30
C ASN A 48 2.26 -4.50 4.40
N LYS A 49 2.87 -3.92 5.45
CA LYS A 49 2.20 -3.52 6.70
C LYS A 49 1.63 -4.71 7.47
N GLY A 50 2.33 -5.85 7.42
CA GLY A 50 1.92 -7.06 8.13
C GLY A 50 1.87 -6.89 9.65
N ASP A 51 2.51 -5.87 10.21
CA ASP A 51 2.41 -5.51 11.62
C ASP A 51 1.00 -5.03 12.04
N LEU A 52 0.17 -4.60 11.08
CA LEU A 52 -1.20 -4.15 11.33
C LEU A 52 -2.24 -5.29 11.29
N VAL A 53 -1.79 -6.52 11.00
CA VAL A 53 -2.66 -7.67 10.75
C VAL A 53 -2.17 -8.88 11.54
N PRO A 54 -3.04 -9.61 12.26
CA PRO A 54 -2.65 -10.82 12.96
C PRO A 54 -2.00 -11.85 12.03
N ARG A 55 -0.97 -12.55 12.54
CA ARG A 55 -0.20 -13.51 11.75
C ARG A 55 -1.05 -14.58 11.08
N GLY A 56 -2.05 -15.14 11.78
CA GLY A 56 -2.94 -16.15 11.21
C GLY A 56 -3.70 -15.62 9.97
N VAL A 57 -4.11 -14.36 9.99
CA VAL A 57 -4.81 -13.71 8.87
C VAL A 57 -3.87 -13.48 7.68
N LEU A 58 -2.61 -13.09 7.95
CA LEU A 58 -1.58 -12.99 6.91
C LEU A 58 -1.29 -14.32 6.23
N GLU A 59 -1.19 -15.40 7.03
CA GLU A 59 -0.99 -16.75 6.52
C GLU A 59 -2.17 -17.22 5.67
N SER A 60 -3.40 -16.93 6.08
CA SER A 60 -4.60 -17.20 5.27
C SER A 60 -4.61 -16.43 3.95
N TRP A 61 -4.25 -15.14 3.94
CA TRP A 61 -4.15 -14.36 2.71
C TRP A 61 -3.04 -14.85 1.78
N LYS A 62 -1.86 -15.16 2.34
CA LYS A 62 -0.74 -15.76 1.60
C LYS A 62 -1.18 -17.05 0.90
N ARG A 63 -1.80 -17.97 1.65
CA ARG A 63 -2.32 -19.22 1.10
C ARG A 63 -3.36 -18.98 0.00
N CYS A 64 -4.28 -18.04 0.20
CA CYS A 64 -5.28 -17.70 -0.80
C CYS A 64 -4.66 -17.31 -2.13
N PHE A 65 -3.66 -16.42 -2.11
CA PHE A 65 -3.02 -15.96 -3.34
C PHE A 65 -2.09 -16.99 -3.97
N GLU A 66 -1.45 -17.84 -3.17
CA GLU A 66 -0.69 -18.99 -3.67
C GLU A 66 -1.61 -20.00 -4.38
N LEU A 67 -2.82 -20.25 -3.87
CA LEU A 67 -3.84 -21.06 -4.55
C LEU A 67 -4.35 -20.42 -5.85
N GLU A 68 -4.39 -19.08 -5.91
CA GLU A 68 -4.67 -18.33 -7.15
C GLU A 68 -3.48 -18.34 -8.13
N GLY A 69 -2.38 -19.04 -7.82
CA GLY A 69 -1.21 -19.17 -8.70
C GLY A 69 -0.16 -18.06 -8.53
N HIS A 70 -0.27 -17.24 -7.48
CA HIS A 70 0.65 -16.13 -7.24
C HIS A 70 1.52 -16.38 -6.00
N PRO A 71 2.85 -16.61 -6.17
CA PRO A 71 3.78 -16.64 -5.06
C PRO A 71 3.63 -15.38 -4.21
N THR A 72 3.51 -15.55 -2.89
CA THR A 72 3.17 -14.44 -2.00
C THR A 72 4.04 -14.45 -0.75
N VAL A 73 4.53 -13.30 -0.32
CA VAL A 73 5.16 -13.13 1.00
C VAL A 73 4.50 -11.97 1.75
N TYR A 74 4.61 -11.96 3.08
CA TYR A 74 4.18 -10.84 3.90
C TYR A 74 5.35 -10.27 4.69
N ILE A 75 5.35 -8.95 4.87
CA ILE A 75 6.43 -8.21 5.54
C ILE A 75 5.88 -6.99 6.30
N ALA A 76 6.70 -6.43 7.19
CA ALA A 76 6.50 -5.11 7.77
C ALA A 76 7.74 -4.26 7.49
N ALA A 77 7.75 -3.56 6.35
CA ALA A 77 8.94 -2.87 5.84
C ALA A 77 9.47 -1.80 6.81
N THR A 78 8.58 -1.05 7.45
CA THR A 78 8.91 0.00 8.44
C THR A 78 9.50 -0.56 9.72
N GLN A 79 9.21 -1.82 10.05
CA GLN A 79 9.79 -2.55 11.18
C GLN A 79 10.97 -3.43 10.77
N HIS A 80 11.41 -3.38 9.50
CA HIS A 80 12.43 -4.25 8.90
C HIS A 80 12.15 -5.77 9.02
N MET A 81 10.91 -6.18 9.32
CA MET A 81 10.54 -7.59 9.47
C MET A 81 10.23 -8.24 8.12
N GLY A 82 10.67 -9.48 7.93
CA GLY A 82 10.42 -10.26 6.71
C GLY A 82 11.26 -9.85 5.48
N THR A 83 12.14 -8.86 5.61
CA THR A 83 13.02 -8.40 4.51
C THR A 83 13.97 -9.48 3.99
N LYS A 84 14.49 -10.35 4.87
CA LYS A 84 15.30 -11.52 4.46
C LYS A 84 14.48 -12.51 3.63
N LEU A 85 13.26 -12.81 4.05
CA LEU A 85 12.35 -13.69 3.31
C LEU A 85 12.05 -13.10 1.92
N LEU A 86 11.72 -11.80 1.84
CA LEU A 86 11.50 -11.13 0.57
C LEU A 86 12.72 -11.23 -0.37
N ARG A 87 13.94 -11.03 0.14
CA ARG A 87 15.17 -11.19 -0.66
C ARG A 87 15.31 -12.62 -1.20
N THR A 88 15.05 -13.62 -0.36
CA THR A 88 15.11 -15.03 -0.78
C THR A 88 14.09 -15.31 -1.85
N SER A 89 12.83 -14.91 -1.67
CA SER A 89 11.77 -15.12 -2.66
C SER A 89 12.01 -14.38 -3.98
N ILE A 90 12.60 -13.19 -3.95
CA ILE A 90 13.05 -12.49 -5.16
C ILE A 90 14.13 -13.31 -5.89
N LYS A 91 15.13 -13.83 -5.17
CA LYS A 91 16.21 -14.64 -5.76
C LYS A 91 15.68 -15.95 -6.33
N GLU A 92 14.73 -16.60 -5.66
CA GLU A 92 14.04 -17.81 -6.14
C GLU A 92 13.24 -17.54 -7.42
N ALA A 93 12.42 -16.49 -7.43
CA ALA A 93 11.65 -16.08 -8.62
C ALA A 93 12.55 -15.72 -9.81
N MET A 94 13.73 -15.16 -9.54
CA MET A 94 14.76 -14.85 -10.53
C MET A 94 15.65 -16.06 -10.90
N ARG A 95 15.45 -17.23 -10.26
CA ARG A 95 16.28 -18.43 -10.41
C ARG A 95 17.77 -18.17 -10.19
N GLY A 96 18.10 -17.33 -9.21
CA GLY A 96 19.47 -16.94 -8.86
C GLY A 96 20.15 -15.97 -9.84
N ARG A 97 19.48 -15.58 -10.94
CA ARG A 97 20.00 -14.60 -11.90
C ARG A 97 19.95 -13.20 -11.29
N GLY A 98 20.93 -12.37 -11.67
CA GLY A 98 20.87 -10.94 -11.43
C GLY A 98 19.86 -10.27 -12.34
N GLY A 99 19.47 -9.05 -12.01
CA GLY A 99 18.56 -8.28 -12.86
C GLY A 99 17.83 -7.16 -12.13
N ILE A 100 16.76 -6.72 -12.77
CA ILE A 100 15.95 -5.58 -12.36
C ILE A 100 14.62 -6.07 -11.78
N VAL A 101 14.30 -5.62 -10.58
CA VAL A 101 13.06 -5.87 -9.87
C VAL A 101 12.19 -4.62 -9.95
N GLY A 102 11.02 -4.72 -10.58
CA GLY A 102 10.04 -3.65 -10.66
C GLY A 102 9.07 -3.71 -9.49
N PHE A 103 9.13 -2.75 -8.57
CA PHE A 103 8.12 -2.63 -7.52
C PHE A 103 6.94 -1.80 -8.01
N VAL A 104 5.75 -2.39 -8.00
CA VAL A 104 4.51 -1.80 -8.51
C VAL A 104 3.39 -1.93 -7.47
N GLY A 105 2.30 -1.20 -7.64
CA GLY A 105 1.15 -1.19 -6.72
C GLY A 105 0.62 0.21 -6.43
N TYR A 106 -0.57 0.29 -5.84
CA TYR A 106 -1.23 1.56 -5.52
C TYR A 106 -0.41 2.46 -4.57
N PRO A 107 -0.62 3.78 -4.58
CA PRO A 107 -0.06 4.69 -3.59
C PRO A 107 -0.23 4.18 -2.15
N LYS A 108 0.70 4.57 -1.27
CA LYS A 108 0.65 4.27 0.18
C LYS A 108 0.64 2.78 0.59
N THR A 109 0.77 1.82 -0.33
CA THR A 109 1.00 0.39 0.00
C THR A 109 2.42 0.11 0.56
N GLY A 110 3.34 1.06 0.40
CA GLY A 110 4.67 1.04 1.02
C GLY A 110 5.81 0.55 0.13
N LYS A 111 5.66 0.61 -1.19
CA LYS A 111 6.73 0.36 -2.18
C LYS A 111 8.08 1.00 -1.81
N SER A 112 8.09 2.31 -1.58
CA SER A 112 9.32 3.04 -1.24
C SER A 112 9.92 2.60 0.10
N SER A 113 9.07 2.25 1.08
CA SER A 113 9.53 1.68 2.35
C SER A 113 10.21 0.33 2.17
N ILE A 114 9.68 -0.52 1.28
CA ILE A 114 10.29 -1.81 0.93
C ILE A 114 11.63 -1.60 0.25
N ILE A 115 11.68 -0.73 -0.76
CA ILE A 115 12.94 -0.42 -1.48
C ILE A 115 13.98 0.09 -0.48
N ASN A 116 13.62 1.01 0.41
CA ASN A 116 14.52 1.52 1.44
C ASN A 116 14.97 0.44 2.43
N ALA A 117 14.08 -0.45 2.86
CA ALA A 117 14.42 -1.57 3.74
C ALA A 117 15.36 -2.57 3.03
N LEU A 118 15.22 -2.77 1.72
CA LEU A 118 16.09 -3.62 0.90
C LEU A 118 17.39 -2.94 0.48
N LYS A 119 17.45 -1.61 0.43
CA LYS A 119 18.68 -0.86 0.21
C LYS A 119 19.66 -1.01 1.39
N GLY A 120 19.14 -1.01 2.62
CA GLY A 120 19.98 -0.99 3.82
C GLY A 120 20.74 0.33 4.00
N ARG A 121 21.57 0.44 5.05
CA ARG A 121 22.24 1.70 5.46
C ARG A 121 23.36 2.17 4.51
N HIS A 122 23.85 1.34 3.59
CA HIS A 122 25.00 1.63 2.71
C HIS A 122 24.63 1.76 1.22
N SER A 123 23.35 1.92 0.88
CA SER A 123 22.93 2.02 -0.51
C SER A 123 23.12 3.42 -1.04
N ALA A 124 24.23 3.64 -1.75
CA ALA A 124 24.37 4.80 -2.62
C ALA A 124 23.27 4.76 -3.70
N THR A 125 22.64 5.91 -3.96
CA THR A 125 21.89 6.11 -5.20
C THR A 125 22.87 5.88 -6.34
N THR A 126 22.59 4.87 -7.18
CA THR A 126 23.48 4.52 -8.28
C THR A 126 22.79 4.92 -9.57
N SER A 127 23.33 5.92 -10.26
CA SER A 127 23.09 6.12 -11.69
C SER A 127 24.42 6.55 -12.30
N PRO A 128 24.88 6.01 -13.46
CA PRO A 128 24.11 5.31 -14.52
C PRO A 128 24.74 3.99 -15.09
N HIS A 129 23.95 3.12 -15.80
CA HIS A 129 24.25 2.43 -17.11
C HIS A 129 23.35 1.20 -17.44
N PRO A 130 23.21 0.74 -18.73
CA PRO A 130 23.24 1.41 -20.05
C PRO A 130 21.86 1.29 -20.79
N PHE A 131 21.80 1.77 -22.03
CA PHE A 131 20.65 1.83 -22.97
C PHE A 131 19.89 3.16 -23.04
N SER A 132 20.55 4.06 -23.76
CA SER A 132 20.02 5.10 -24.65
C SER A 132 19.76 6.51 -24.07
N PRO A 133 20.35 7.56 -24.70
CA PRO A 133 20.06 8.94 -24.39
C PRO A 133 18.70 9.33 -24.99
N GLY A 134 17.85 9.99 -24.21
CA GLY A 134 16.59 10.54 -24.72
C GLY A 134 15.48 10.56 -23.68
N TYR A 135 15.41 11.69 -22.95
CA TYR A 135 14.20 12.26 -22.33
C TYR A 135 13.09 11.31 -21.87
N THR A 136 13.07 11.02 -20.57
CA THR A 136 11.82 10.86 -19.79
C THR A 136 12.19 11.09 -18.33
N LYS A 137 11.33 11.71 -17.51
CA LYS A 137 11.56 11.86 -16.05
C LYS A 137 12.03 10.50 -15.50
N SER A 138 13.31 10.41 -15.16
CA SER A 138 14.07 9.16 -15.24
C SER A 138 13.62 8.15 -14.19
N LEU A 139 13.17 6.97 -14.62
CA LEU A 139 13.05 5.80 -13.75
C LEU A 139 14.40 5.58 -13.05
N GLN A 140 14.41 5.63 -11.72
CA GLN A 140 15.63 5.50 -10.93
C GLN A 140 15.87 4.04 -10.55
N LEU A 141 17.12 3.60 -10.69
CA LEU A 141 17.58 2.29 -10.26
C LEU A 141 18.27 2.38 -8.90
N PHE A 142 17.96 1.44 -8.02
CA PHE A 142 18.57 1.33 -6.71
C PHE A 142 19.14 -0.06 -6.53
N ARG A 143 20.44 -0.16 -6.26
CA ARG A 143 21.04 -1.44 -5.90
C ARG A 143 20.45 -1.92 -4.57
N ILE A 144 19.81 -3.09 -4.59
CA ILE A 144 19.22 -3.75 -3.41
C ILE A 144 20.01 -4.99 -2.98
N ASP A 145 20.80 -5.60 -3.87
CA ASP A 145 21.71 -6.71 -3.56
C ASP A 145 22.95 -6.64 -4.47
N SER A 146 23.89 -7.56 -4.29
CA SER A 146 25.08 -7.71 -5.14
C SER A 146 24.76 -7.75 -6.64
N LYS A 147 23.68 -8.46 -7.03
CA LYS A 147 23.25 -8.69 -8.42
C LYS A 147 21.85 -8.15 -8.75
N LEU A 148 21.20 -7.44 -7.82
CA LEU A 148 19.80 -7.03 -7.96
C LEU A 148 19.64 -5.51 -7.85
N TYR A 149 18.86 -4.95 -8.76
CA TYR A 149 18.48 -3.54 -8.78
C TYR A 149 16.96 -3.41 -8.68
N ALA A 150 16.46 -2.46 -7.90
CA ALA A 150 15.06 -2.08 -7.85
C ALA A 150 14.82 -0.87 -8.77
N ILE A 151 13.77 -0.88 -9.58
CA ILE A 151 13.24 0.35 -10.19
C ILE A 151 12.23 0.97 -9.24
N ASP A 152 12.47 2.21 -8.81
CA ASP A 152 11.48 2.97 -8.05
C ASP A 152 10.48 3.63 -8.99
N SER A 153 9.23 3.59 -8.55
CA SER A 153 8.08 3.98 -9.34
C SER A 153 7.07 4.66 -8.40
N PRO A 154 7.15 5.99 -8.25
CA PRO A 154 6.27 6.68 -7.33
C PRO A 154 4.81 6.51 -7.78
N GLY A 155 3.98 5.86 -6.96
CA GLY A 155 2.52 5.88 -7.08
C GLY A 155 1.96 5.51 -8.46
N LEU A 156 2.54 4.51 -9.12
CA LEU A 156 2.27 4.21 -10.54
C LEU A 156 0.83 3.90 -10.93
N ILE A 157 0.06 3.30 -10.04
CA ILE A 157 -1.32 2.91 -10.34
C ILE A 157 -2.21 4.01 -9.79
N PRO A 158 -2.87 4.81 -10.64
CA PRO A 158 -3.85 5.78 -10.16
C PRO A 158 -4.91 5.05 -9.35
N PRO A 159 -5.22 5.51 -8.13
CA PRO A 159 -6.34 4.97 -7.38
C PRO A 159 -7.63 5.12 -8.20
N ASP A 160 -8.34 4.01 -8.37
CA ASP A 160 -9.59 3.92 -9.11
C ASP A 160 -10.72 3.38 -8.21
N GLY A 161 -11.92 3.25 -8.76
CA GLY A 161 -13.12 2.84 -8.03
C GLY A 161 -13.89 4.00 -7.41
N ASN A 162 -14.78 3.66 -6.48
CA ASN A 162 -15.58 4.65 -5.75
C ASN A 162 -14.70 5.48 -4.78
N PRO A 163 -15.19 6.62 -4.25
CA PRO A 163 -14.38 7.49 -3.40
C PRO A 163 -13.71 6.79 -2.20
N LEU A 164 -14.40 5.84 -1.55
CA LEU A 164 -13.86 5.07 -0.43
C LEU A 164 -12.73 4.12 -0.90
N GLU A 165 -12.94 3.39 -1.99
CA GLU A 165 -11.91 2.53 -2.58
C GLU A 165 -10.67 3.31 -3.00
N ARG A 166 -10.85 4.49 -3.61
CA ARG A 166 -9.75 5.37 -3.99
C ARG A 166 -8.95 5.83 -2.77
N ALA A 167 -9.62 6.13 -1.65
CA ALA A 167 -8.95 6.47 -0.40
C ALA A 167 -8.18 5.27 0.18
N ILE A 168 -8.76 4.07 0.16
CA ILE A 168 -8.06 2.85 0.61
C ILE A 168 -6.85 2.54 -0.28
N ARG A 169 -6.99 2.73 -1.60
CA ARG A 169 -5.91 2.67 -2.60
C ARG A 169 -4.92 3.85 -2.52
N GLY A 170 -5.01 4.68 -1.47
CA GLY A 170 -3.97 5.66 -1.14
C GLY A 170 -4.08 6.99 -1.87
N SER A 171 -5.25 7.36 -2.40
CA SER A 171 -5.51 8.75 -2.82
C SER A 171 -5.22 9.69 -1.66
N ARG A 172 -4.57 10.82 -1.94
CA ARG A 172 -4.35 11.80 -0.88
C ARG A 172 -5.71 12.37 -0.50
N PRO A 173 -6.00 12.59 0.79
CA PRO A 173 -7.29 13.12 1.21
C PRO A 173 -7.61 14.47 0.56
N GLU A 174 -6.59 15.26 0.22
CA GLU A 174 -6.74 16.57 -0.42
C GLU A 174 -7.13 16.46 -1.90
N ASP A 175 -6.97 15.29 -2.52
CA ASP A 175 -7.39 15.02 -3.89
C ASP A 175 -8.83 14.46 -3.95
N LEU A 176 -9.47 14.24 -2.80
CA LEU A 176 -10.85 13.76 -2.72
C LEU A 176 -11.81 14.94 -2.83
N GLU A 177 -12.86 14.78 -3.63
CA GLU A 177 -13.91 15.80 -3.82
C GLU A 177 -14.67 16.09 -2.53
N ASP A 178 -15.01 15.05 -1.77
CA ASP A 178 -15.68 15.15 -0.47
C ASP A 178 -14.96 14.22 0.53
N PRO A 179 -13.89 14.72 1.19
CA PRO A 179 -13.14 13.93 2.15
C PRO A 179 -13.98 13.60 3.39
N VAL A 180 -14.99 14.41 3.74
CA VAL A 180 -15.88 14.16 4.88
C VAL A 180 -16.71 12.91 4.61
N LYS A 181 -17.41 12.84 3.48
CA LYS A 181 -18.20 11.65 3.11
C LYS A 181 -17.35 10.39 3.05
N VAL A 182 -16.13 10.49 2.53
CA VAL A 182 -15.20 9.35 2.50
C VAL A 182 -14.78 8.94 3.91
N ALA A 183 -14.48 9.90 4.79
CA ALA A 183 -14.13 9.61 6.18
C ALA A 183 -15.30 8.96 6.93
N LEU A 184 -16.53 9.44 6.75
CA LEU A 184 -17.73 8.83 7.33
C LEU A 184 -17.88 7.37 6.90
N ALA A 185 -17.79 7.08 5.60
CA ALA A 185 -17.89 5.71 5.08
C ALA A 185 -16.73 4.81 5.55
N LEU A 186 -15.52 5.37 5.70
CA LEU A 186 -14.37 4.65 6.24
C LEU A 186 -14.59 4.33 7.73
N ILE A 187 -15.11 5.27 8.52
CA ILE A 187 -15.46 5.05 9.93
C ILE A 187 -16.49 3.94 10.06
N GLU A 188 -17.59 3.99 9.29
CA GLU A 188 -18.63 2.96 9.30
C GLU A 188 -18.03 1.57 9.03
N ARG A 189 -17.21 1.44 7.99
CA ARG A 189 -16.53 0.20 7.63
C ARG A 189 -15.60 -0.33 8.74
N ILE A 190 -14.94 0.56 9.48
CA ILE A 190 -14.08 0.18 10.62
C ILE A 190 -14.93 -0.23 11.82
N GLU A 191 -16.04 0.46 12.08
CA GLU A 191 -16.97 0.13 13.17
C GLU A 191 -17.65 -1.23 12.97
N GLU A 192 -18.01 -1.57 11.73
CA GLU A 192 -18.52 -2.89 11.38
C GLU A 192 -17.50 -4.00 11.70
N PHE A 193 -16.21 -3.71 11.53
CA PHE A 193 -15.14 -4.65 11.86
C PHE A 193 -14.85 -4.71 13.37
N SER A 194 -14.76 -3.56 14.04
CA SER A 194 -14.42 -3.47 15.46
C SER A 194 -15.05 -2.24 16.10
N ARG A 195 -16.23 -2.44 16.66
CA ARG A 195 -17.03 -1.38 17.29
C ARG A 195 -16.26 -0.68 18.42
N GLY A 196 -16.23 0.64 18.39
CA GLY A 196 -15.57 1.48 19.39
C GLY A 196 -14.03 1.49 19.31
N SER A 197 -13.44 0.84 18.30
CA SER A 197 -11.98 0.81 18.13
C SER A 197 -11.39 2.20 17.90
N LEU A 198 -12.09 3.05 17.14
CA LEU A 198 -11.65 4.42 16.87
C LEU A 198 -11.69 5.31 18.12
N GLY A 199 -12.59 5.04 19.06
CA GLY A 199 -12.67 5.77 20.32
C GLY A 199 -11.41 5.60 21.16
N LYS A 200 -10.81 4.40 21.13
CA LYS A 200 -9.52 4.12 21.77
C LYS A 200 -8.36 4.86 21.08
N VAL A 201 -8.36 4.89 19.74
CA VAL A 201 -7.34 5.57 18.92
C VAL A 201 -7.35 7.08 19.20
N TYR A 202 -8.51 7.71 19.13
CA TYR A 202 -8.66 9.15 19.30
C TYR A 202 -8.85 9.59 20.77
N LYS A 203 -9.02 8.62 21.68
CA LYS A 203 -9.31 8.82 23.11
C LYS A 203 -10.52 9.75 23.30
N VAL A 204 -11.63 9.40 22.66
CA VAL A 204 -12.92 10.09 22.73
C VAL A 204 -14.05 9.05 22.68
N ASP A 205 -15.13 9.28 23.42
CA ASP A 205 -16.36 8.51 23.26
C ASP A 205 -17.21 9.18 22.18
N TYR A 206 -17.81 8.41 21.28
CA TYR A 206 -18.64 8.94 20.19
C TYR A 206 -19.84 8.03 19.93
N THR A 207 -20.90 8.60 19.35
CA THR A 207 -22.17 7.90 19.08
C THR A 207 -22.45 7.73 17.59
N SER A 208 -21.78 8.50 16.73
CA SER A 208 -21.91 8.42 15.27
C SER A 208 -20.59 8.78 14.57
N PRO A 209 -20.42 8.42 13.29
CA PRO A 209 -19.25 8.82 12.51
C PRO A 209 -19.03 10.34 12.47
N LEU A 210 -20.10 11.13 12.36
CA LEU A 210 -20.00 12.59 12.35
C LEU A 210 -19.55 13.12 13.73
N ASP A 211 -20.17 12.63 14.80
CA ASP A 211 -19.79 12.98 16.18
C ASP A 211 -18.32 12.66 16.48
N LEU A 212 -17.79 11.55 15.94
CA LEU A 212 -16.35 11.24 16.03
C LEU A 212 -15.50 12.34 15.38
N LEU A 213 -15.84 12.77 14.15
CA LEU A 213 -15.09 13.82 13.46
C LEU A 213 -15.16 15.16 14.20
N GLU A 214 -16.33 15.54 14.71
CA GLU A 214 -16.50 16.75 15.52
C GLU A 214 -15.64 16.70 16.78
N LYS A 215 -15.59 15.55 17.46
CA LYS A 215 -14.76 15.36 18.66
C LYS A 215 -13.28 15.40 18.35
N ILE A 216 -12.84 14.83 17.23
CA ILE A 216 -11.46 14.95 16.74
C ILE A 216 -11.11 16.41 16.50
N ALA A 217 -11.99 17.16 15.81
CA ALA A 217 -11.80 18.57 15.51
C ALA A 217 -11.69 19.41 16.79
N ARG A 218 -12.65 19.27 17.72
CA ARG A 218 -12.64 19.99 19.01
C ARG A 218 -11.39 19.68 19.82
N LYS A 219 -11.00 18.41 19.93
CA LYS A 219 -9.82 17.99 20.69
C LYS A 219 -8.51 18.55 20.14
N ARG A 220 -8.44 18.81 18.83
CA ARG A 220 -7.28 19.42 18.17
C ARG A 220 -7.36 20.95 18.06
N GLY A 221 -8.44 21.57 18.57
CA GLY A 221 -8.65 23.01 18.46
C GLY A 221 -9.01 23.47 17.04
N TRP A 222 -9.46 22.56 16.18
CA TRP A 222 -9.94 22.88 14.83
C TRP A 222 -11.38 23.35 14.89
N ILE A 223 -11.54 24.63 15.22
CA ILE A 223 -12.83 25.31 15.35
C ILE A 223 -12.81 26.62 14.56
N TYR A 224 -13.92 26.97 13.91
CA TYR A 224 -14.07 28.26 13.25
C TYR A 224 -14.14 29.37 14.30
N ARG A 225 -13.34 30.43 14.13
CA ARG A 225 -13.32 31.57 15.06
C ARG A 225 -14.64 32.37 15.05
N SER A 226 -15.39 32.29 13.97
CA SER A 226 -16.62 33.07 13.76
C SER A 226 -17.80 32.57 14.60
N ASN A 227 -17.99 31.26 14.69
CA ASN A 227 -19.17 30.64 15.31
C ASN A 227 -18.83 29.51 16.30
N GLY A 228 -17.55 29.14 16.46
CA GLY A 228 -17.13 28.06 17.36
C GLY A 228 -17.45 26.65 16.84
N GLU A 229 -17.93 26.50 15.61
CA GLU A 229 -18.25 25.20 15.01
C GLU A 229 -16.96 24.40 14.71
N PRO A 230 -16.97 23.07 14.91
CA PRO A 230 -15.83 22.22 14.58
C PRO A 230 -15.55 22.17 13.07
N ILE A 231 -14.28 22.24 12.68
CA ILE A 231 -13.85 22.13 11.29
C ILE A 231 -13.73 20.64 10.93
N VAL A 232 -14.86 20.03 10.58
CA VAL A 232 -14.99 18.59 10.29
C VAL A 232 -14.11 18.16 9.11
N ASP A 233 -13.93 18.99 8.09
CA ASP A 233 -13.05 18.71 6.94
C ASP A 233 -11.60 18.40 7.36
N GLN A 234 -11.06 19.16 8.33
CA GLN A 234 -9.71 18.92 8.85
C GLN A 234 -9.63 17.60 9.61
N ALA A 235 -10.66 17.26 10.38
CA ALA A 235 -10.77 15.97 11.05
C ALA A 235 -10.87 14.82 10.07
N ALA A 236 -11.67 14.96 9.00
CA ALA A 236 -11.83 13.95 7.96
C ALA A 236 -10.51 13.67 7.24
N VAL A 237 -9.82 14.72 6.79
CA VAL A 237 -8.48 14.63 6.17
C VAL A 237 -7.50 13.93 7.10
N GLN A 238 -7.46 14.33 8.37
CA GLN A 238 -6.57 13.73 9.37
C GLN A 238 -6.88 12.25 9.58
N LEU A 239 -8.15 11.86 9.66
CA LEU A 239 -8.56 10.48 9.88
C LEU A 239 -8.12 9.57 8.72
N ILE A 240 -8.28 10.03 7.47
CA ILE A 240 -7.83 9.27 6.29
C ILE A 240 -6.29 9.15 6.29
N ARG A 241 -5.55 10.20 6.70
CA ARG A 241 -4.09 10.12 6.87
C ARG A 241 -3.70 9.11 7.95
N ASP A 242 -4.36 9.15 9.11
CA ASP A 242 -4.12 8.24 10.21
C ASP A 242 -4.39 6.78 9.80
N TYR A 243 -5.38 6.55 8.94
CA TYR A 243 -5.58 5.25 8.27
C TYR A 243 -4.38 4.88 7.36
N HIS A 244 -3.89 5.77 6.49
CA HIS A 244 -2.74 5.47 5.63
C HIS A 244 -1.45 5.19 6.41
N GLU A 245 -1.26 5.90 7.52
CA GLU A 245 -0.12 5.78 8.44
C GLU A 245 -0.19 4.56 9.35
N GLY A 246 -1.30 3.82 9.34
CA GLY A 246 -1.46 2.59 10.12
C GLY A 246 -1.74 2.81 11.60
N LYS A 247 -2.21 4.00 12.00
CA LYS A 247 -2.62 4.27 13.40
C LYS A 247 -3.94 3.63 13.76
N ILE A 248 -4.74 3.28 12.76
CA ILE A 248 -6.04 2.62 12.90
C ILE A 248 -5.87 1.14 12.61
N THR A 249 -6.18 0.31 13.61
CA THR A 249 -6.21 -1.15 13.48
C THR A 249 -7.48 -1.57 12.76
N TYR A 250 -7.33 -2.04 11.52
CA TYR A 250 -8.42 -2.51 10.67
C TYR A 250 -7.85 -3.48 9.63
N TYR A 251 -8.53 -4.60 9.38
CA TYR A 251 -8.18 -5.53 8.31
C TYR A 251 -9.40 -6.37 7.91
N ILE A 252 -9.35 -6.97 6.73
CA ILE A 252 -10.36 -7.92 6.26
C ILE A 252 -9.85 -9.36 6.32
N LEU A 253 -10.77 -10.28 6.56
CA LEU A 253 -10.53 -11.71 6.44
C LEU A 253 -10.68 -12.16 4.98
N PRO A 254 -9.88 -13.14 4.53
CA PRO A 254 -10.08 -13.75 3.22
C PRO A 254 -11.44 -14.44 3.14
N LYS A 255 -12.25 -14.08 2.13
CA LYS A 255 -13.53 -14.75 1.81
C LYS A 255 -13.35 -15.67 0.60
N GLY A 256 -13.73 -16.95 0.73
CA GLY A 256 -13.80 -17.89 -0.39
C GLY A 256 -12.45 -18.35 -0.94
N CYS A 257 -11.46 -18.57 -0.06
CA CYS A 257 -10.09 -18.99 -0.45
C CYS A 257 -9.87 -20.51 -0.38
N GLY A 258 -10.93 -21.30 -0.56
CA GLY A 258 -10.85 -22.76 -0.64
C GLY A 258 -10.78 -23.47 0.71
N HIS A 259 -11.61 -23.06 1.68
CA HIS A 259 -12.11 -23.85 2.79
C HIS A 259 -13.31 -23.11 3.40
N ASP A 260 -14.52 -23.48 2.96
CA ASP A 260 -15.61 -23.80 3.87
C ASP A 260 -15.70 -25.33 3.92
#